data_AF-L7CAR7-F1
#
_entry.id   AF-L7CAR7-F1
#
_cell.length_a   1.000
_cell.length_b   1.000
_cell.length_c   1.000
_cell.angle_alpha   90.00
_cell.angle_beta   90.00
_cell.angle_gamma   90.00
#
_symmetry.space_group_name_H-M   'P 1'
#
loop_
_entity.id
_entity.type
_entity.pdbx_description
1 polymer ?
#
loop_
_entity_poly.entity_id
_entity_poly.type
_entity_poly.pdbx_seq_one_letter_code
_entity_poly.pdbx_strand_id
1 'polypeptide(L)'
;MASSKAIPGDKRNEWIKWACLAIAVIGLVFYFFPRSKVVLDDQGYDASVALYRICNQKDMESLQKIAEQVAQWQTEGKISEQSYASVQQVIGLANEGDWSQAARECRRMMEDQVQR
;
A
#
# COMPACT_ATOMS: atom_id res chain seq x y z
N MET A 1 -41.47 13.56 -46.46
CA MET A 1 -41.23 12.52 -45.44
C MET A 1 -39.78 12.60 -45.00
N ALA A 2 -39.49 13.23 -43.86
CA ALA A 2 -38.13 13.29 -43.30
C ALA A 2 -38.08 12.37 -42.08
N SER A 3 -37.38 11.24 -42.21
CA SER A 3 -37.20 10.27 -41.12
C SER A 3 -36.08 10.77 -40.21
N SER A 4 -36.42 11.20 -39.01
CA SER A 4 -35.48 11.64 -37.99
C SER A 4 -34.69 10.44 -37.46
N LYS A 5 -33.40 10.34 -37.83
CA LYS A 5 -32.48 9.36 -37.25
C LYS A 5 -32.34 9.62 -35.75
N ALA A 6 -32.77 8.66 -34.94
CA ALA A 6 -32.56 8.67 -33.49
C ALA A 6 -31.06 8.73 -33.18
N ILE A 7 -30.67 9.67 -32.31
CA ILE A 7 -29.29 9.82 -31.84
C ILE A 7 -29.07 8.77 -30.74
N PRO A 8 -28.20 7.76 -30.91
CA PRO A 8 -27.91 6.79 -29.87
C PRO A 8 -26.88 7.39 -28.90
N GLY A 9 -27.31 8.36 -28.10
CA GLY A 9 -26.44 9.12 -27.19
C GLY A 9 -26.62 8.81 -25.70
N ASP A 10 -27.76 8.25 -25.31
CA ASP A 10 -28.17 8.27 -23.89
C ASP A 10 -27.56 7.11 -23.07
N LYS A 11 -27.71 5.87 -23.56
CA LYS A 11 -27.17 4.67 -22.89
C LYS A 11 -25.66 4.71 -22.67
N ARG A 12 -24.92 5.35 -23.59
CA ARG A 12 -23.46 5.50 -23.48
C ARG A 12 -23.05 6.47 -22.35
N ASN A 13 -23.90 7.41 -21.99
CA ASN A 13 -23.58 8.37 -20.92
C ASN A 13 -24.04 7.83 -19.56
N GLU A 14 -25.11 7.03 -19.54
CA GLU A 14 -25.56 6.34 -18.33
C GLU A 14 -24.55 5.29 -17.83
N TRP A 15 -24.02 4.42 -18.70
CA TRP A 15 -23.04 3.42 -18.21
C TRP A 15 -21.75 4.07 -17.70
N ILE A 16 -21.31 5.20 -18.27
CA ILE A 16 -20.14 5.95 -17.76
C ILE A 16 -20.44 6.50 -16.38
N LYS A 17 -21.62 7.09 -16.15
CA LYS A 17 -22.02 7.60 -14.84
C LYS A 17 -22.04 6.49 -13.79
N TRP A 18 -22.64 5.34 -14.11
CA TRP A 18 -22.67 4.17 -13.22
C TRP A 18 -21.27 3.58 -12.98
N ALA A 19 -20.41 3.54 -14.00
CA ALA A 19 -19.02 3.10 -13.87
C ALA A 19 -18.21 4.04 -12.95
N CYS A 20 -18.32 5.35 -13.13
CA CYS A 20 -17.68 6.32 -12.25
C CYS A 20 -18.19 6.22 -10.80
N LEU A 21 -19.51 6.06 -10.62
CA LEU A 21 -20.10 5.86 -9.30
C LEU A 21 -19.57 4.57 -8.64
N ALA A 22 -19.49 3.47 -9.39
CA ALA A 22 -18.97 2.20 -8.88
C ALA A 22 -17.50 2.32 -8.47
N ILE A 23 -16.65 2.97 -9.28
CA ILE A 23 -15.24 3.19 -8.95
C ILE A 23 -15.09 4.06 -7.69
N ALA A 24 -15.88 5.14 -7.59
CA ALA A 24 -15.86 6.02 -6.42
C ALA A 24 -16.29 5.25 -5.15
N VAL A 25 -17.34 4.44 -5.23
CA VAL A 25 -17.82 3.61 -4.11
C VAL A 25 -16.77 2.56 -3.72
N ILE A 26 -16.12 1.90 -4.70
CA ILE A 26 -15.06 0.91 -4.43
C ILE A 26 -13.87 1.58 -3.74
N GLY A 27 -13.43 2.75 -4.23
CA GLY A 27 -12.35 3.52 -3.59
C GLY A 27 -12.70 3.94 -2.17
N LEU A 28 -13.95 4.33 -1.92
CA LEU A 28 -14.43 4.73 -0.60
C LEU A 28 -14.52 3.54 0.36
N VAL A 29 -14.99 2.38 -0.13
CA VAL A 29 -14.98 1.13 0.64
C VAL A 29 -13.53 0.73 0.95
N PHE A 30 -12.61 0.75 -0.02
CA PHE A 30 -11.20 0.43 0.22
C PHE A 30 -10.54 1.39 1.21
N TYR A 31 -10.95 2.66 1.23
CA TYR A 31 -10.45 3.65 2.18
C TYR A 31 -11.02 3.47 3.59
N PHE A 32 -12.30 3.14 3.73
CA PHE A 32 -12.98 3.02 5.02
C PHE A 32 -12.96 1.61 5.62
N PHE A 33 -12.66 0.56 4.85
CA PHE A 33 -12.66 -0.80 5.37
C PHE A 33 -11.47 -0.99 6.32
N PRO A 34 -11.69 -1.51 7.54
CA PRO A 34 -10.63 -1.68 8.52
C PRO A 34 -9.57 -2.64 7.97
N ARG A 35 -8.33 -2.15 7.86
CA ARG A 35 -7.18 -3.00 7.52
C ARG A 35 -6.95 -4.01 8.64
N SER A 36 -6.60 -5.24 8.27
CA SER A 36 -6.21 -6.27 9.24
C SER A 36 -4.94 -5.83 9.99
N LYS A 37 -4.89 -6.13 11.29
CA LYS A 37 -3.70 -5.91 12.11
C LYS A 37 -2.53 -6.70 11.52
N VAL A 38 -1.40 -6.02 11.34
CA VAL A 38 -0.17 -6.68 10.86
C VAL A 38 0.48 -7.42 12.03
N VAL A 39 0.88 -8.67 11.82
CA VAL A 39 1.68 -9.43 12.79
C VAL A 39 3.12 -9.49 12.30
N LEU A 40 4.03 -8.80 12.98
CA LEU A 40 5.47 -8.88 12.78
C LEU A 40 6.12 -9.90 13.73
N ASP A 41 7.17 -10.54 13.23
CA ASP A 41 8.23 -11.14 14.04
C ASP A 41 9.34 -10.12 14.35
N ASP A 42 10.36 -10.55 15.10
CA ASP A 42 11.43 -9.66 15.56
C ASP A 42 12.17 -8.98 14.39
N GLN A 43 12.48 -9.72 13.33
CA GLN A 43 13.16 -9.16 12.15
C GLN A 43 12.27 -8.16 11.40
N GLY A 44 10.98 -8.45 11.26
CA GLY A 44 10.00 -7.54 10.68
C GLY A 44 9.84 -6.26 11.49
N TYR A 45 9.86 -6.35 12.82
CA TYR A 45 9.78 -5.20 13.71
C TYR A 45 11.03 -4.32 13.60
N ASP A 46 12.22 -4.92 13.66
CA ASP A 46 13.51 -4.21 13.53
C ASP A 46 13.62 -3.51 12.17
N ALA A 47 13.22 -4.20 11.09
CA ALA A 47 13.13 -3.61 9.76
C ALA A 47 12.18 -2.39 9.74
N SER A 48 11.03 -2.49 10.41
CA SER A 48 10.04 -1.41 10.47
C SER A 48 10.55 -0.19 11.24
N VAL A 49 11.31 -0.39 12.32
CA VAL A 49 11.96 0.69 13.08
C VAL A 49 13.00 1.41 12.23
N ALA A 50 13.84 0.65 11.52
CA ALA A 50 14.86 1.21 10.64
C ALA A 50 14.22 1.95 9.45
N LEU A 51 13.23 1.35 8.79
CA LEU A 51 12.48 1.97 7.70
C LEU A 51 11.77 3.24 8.14
N TYR A 52 11.21 3.30 9.34
CA TYR A 52 10.59 4.53 9.85
C TYR A 52 11.58 5.71 9.86
N ARG A 53 12.81 5.47 10.33
CA ARG A 53 13.88 6.49 10.33
C ARG A 53 14.30 6.86 8.91
N ILE A 54 14.52 5.86 8.05
CA ILE A 54 14.90 6.04 6.64
C ILE A 54 13.85 6.88 5.89
N CYS A 55 12.57 6.56 6.05
CA CYS A 55 11.47 7.27 5.38
C CYS A 55 11.37 8.73 5.85
N ASN A 56 11.60 9.00 7.14
CA ASN A 56 11.63 10.37 7.66
C ASN A 56 12.83 11.19 7.14
N GLN A 57 13.95 10.53 6.88
CA GLN A 57 15.16 11.16 6.32
C GLN A 57 15.16 11.20 4.79
N LYS A 58 14.25 10.44 4.14
CA LYS A 58 14.22 10.22 2.68
C LYS A 58 15.57 9.74 2.14
N ASP A 59 16.21 8.84 2.88
CA ASP A 59 17.53 8.32 2.56
C ASP A 59 17.42 7.12 1.61
N MET A 60 17.62 7.39 0.32
CA MET A 60 17.55 6.38 -0.73
C MET A 60 18.64 5.32 -0.63
N GLU A 61 19.84 5.69 -0.17
CA GLU A 61 20.96 4.75 -0.06
C GLU A 61 20.69 3.73 1.05
N SER A 62 20.24 4.21 2.21
CA SER A 62 19.83 3.35 3.31
C SER A 62 18.60 2.51 2.96
N LEU A 63 17.67 3.03 2.15
CA LEU A 63 16.51 2.27 1.66
C LEU A 63 16.95 1.06 0.81
N GLN A 64 17.93 1.23 -0.07
CA GLN A 64 18.44 0.13 -0.90
C GLN A 64 19.09 -0.95 -0.03
N LYS A 65 19.94 -0.56 0.92
CA LYS A 65 20.62 -1.49 1.84
C LYS A 65 19.64 -2.32 2.65
N ILE A 66 18.61 -1.69 3.21
CA ILE A 66 17.62 -2.43 4.00
C ILE A 66 16.73 -3.32 3.13
N ALA A 67 16.43 -2.92 1.89
CA ALA A 67 15.69 -3.77 0.95
C ALA A 67 16.46 -5.05 0.59
N GLU A 68 17.76 -4.93 0.33
CA GLU A 68 18.64 -6.08 0.11
C GLU A 68 18.72 -6.98 1.35
N GLN A 69 18.89 -6.38 2.53
CA GLN A 69 18.98 -7.12 3.79
C GLN A 69 17.70 -7.91 4.10
N VAL A 70 16.53 -7.31 3.88
CA VAL A 70 15.22 -7.96 4.08
C VAL A 70 15.01 -9.08 3.06
N ALA A 71 15.41 -8.89 1.81
CA ALA A 71 15.37 -9.93 0.79
C ALA A 71 16.28 -11.11 1.18
N GLN A 72 17.48 -10.84 1.70
CA GLN A 72 18.37 -11.87 2.21
C GLN A 72 17.73 -12.64 3.38
N TRP A 73 17.17 -11.95 4.37
CA TRP A 73 16.48 -12.61 5.49
C TRP A 73 15.35 -13.53 5.03
N GLN A 74 14.62 -13.15 3.98
CA GLN A 74 13.56 -14.00 3.41
C GLN A 74 14.16 -15.27 2.81
N THR A 75 15.25 -15.17 2.05
CA THR A 75 15.93 -16.36 1.48
C THR A 75 16.54 -17.27 2.55
N GLU A 76 16.96 -16.69 3.68
CA GLU A 76 17.54 -17.42 4.80
C GLU A 76 16.48 -17.94 5.80
N GLY A 77 15.19 -17.67 5.58
CA GLY A 77 14.11 -18.04 6.50
C GLY A 77 14.18 -17.34 7.86
N LYS A 78 14.86 -16.19 7.94
CA LYS A 78 15.01 -15.39 9.17
C LYS A 78 13.86 -14.43 9.42
N ILE A 79 13.05 -14.16 8.40
CA ILE A 79 11.83 -13.37 8.49
C ILE A 79 10.68 -14.21 7.94
N SER A 80 9.52 -14.11 8.58
CA SER A 80 8.28 -14.75 8.14
C SER A 80 7.75 -14.10 6.86
N GLU A 81 7.03 -14.88 6.05
CA GLU A 81 6.41 -14.39 4.82
C GLU A 81 5.48 -13.18 5.06
N GLN A 82 4.74 -13.19 6.17
CA GLN A 82 3.83 -12.10 6.52
C GLN A 82 4.59 -10.80 6.85
N SER A 83 5.67 -10.90 7.64
CA SER A 83 6.51 -9.77 7.99
C SER A 83 7.22 -9.22 6.76
N TYR A 84 7.79 -10.10 5.94
CA TYR A 84 8.43 -9.75 4.68
C TYR A 84 7.48 -9.01 3.75
N ALA A 85 6.27 -9.54 3.52
CA ALA A 85 5.28 -8.91 2.65
C ALA A 85 4.89 -7.50 3.13
N SER A 86 4.74 -7.33 4.45
CA SER A 86 4.38 -6.04 5.04
C SER A 86 5.50 -5.02 4.94
N VAL A 87 6.74 -5.44 5.21
CA VAL A 87 7.95 -4.62 5.07
C VAL A 87 8.20 -4.25 3.60
N GLN A 88 7.97 -5.16 2.66
CA GLN A 88 8.10 -4.87 1.24
C GLN A 88 7.09 -3.83 0.74
N GLN A 89 5.86 -3.84 1.25
CA GLN A 89 4.89 -2.80 0.89
C GLN A 89 5.39 -1.40 1.26
N VAL A 90 6.02 -1.24 2.42
CA VAL A 90 6.63 0.03 2.85
C VAL A 90 7.79 0.41 1.93
N ILE A 91 8.67 -0.54 1.60
CA ILE A 91 9.80 -0.31 0.67
C ILE A 91 9.28 0.13 -0.70
N GLY A 92 8.20 -0.48 -1.20
CA GLY A 92 7.54 -0.08 -2.44
C GLY A 92 7.07 1.38 -2.42
N LEU A 93 6.32 1.77 -1.39
CA LEU A 93 5.85 3.15 -1.21
C LEU A 93 7.02 4.16 -1.17
N ALA A 94 8.10 3.82 -0.47
CA ALA A 94 9.29 4.66 -0.38
C ALA A 94 10.01 4.78 -1.74
N ASN A 95 10.15 3.68 -2.49
CA ASN A 95 10.72 3.68 -3.85
C ASN A 95 9.88 4.49 -4.85
N GLU A 96 8.55 4.51 -4.69
CA GLU A 96 7.64 5.35 -5.49
C GLU A 96 7.74 6.85 -5.11
N GLY A 97 8.50 7.18 -4.06
CA GLY A 97 8.66 8.53 -3.55
C GLY A 97 7.58 8.96 -2.56
N ASP A 98 6.64 8.07 -2.19
CA ASP A 98 5.67 8.32 -1.13
C ASP A 98 6.24 8.02 0.27
N TRP A 99 7.30 8.76 0.59
CA TRP A 99 7.98 8.69 1.89
C TRP A 99 7.05 8.93 3.07
N SER A 100 6.04 9.78 2.89
CA SER A 100 5.10 10.13 3.94
C SER A 100 4.15 8.97 4.25
N GLN A 101 3.62 8.31 3.22
CA GLN A 101 2.80 7.11 3.41
C GLN A 101 3.64 5.96 3.95
N ALA A 102 4.85 5.75 3.43
CA ALA A 102 5.76 4.71 3.94
C ALA A 102 6.03 4.87 5.45
N ALA A 103 6.36 6.09 5.90
CA ALA A 103 6.58 6.37 7.33
C ALA A 103 5.32 6.14 8.19
N ARG A 104 4.13 6.49 7.67
CA ARG A 104 2.86 6.22 8.37
C ARG A 104 2.60 4.72 8.50
N GLU A 105 2.84 3.95 7.44
CA GLU A 105 2.66 2.50 7.47
C GLU A 105 3.65 1.83 8.42
N CYS A 106 4.93 2.24 8.47
CA CYS A 106 5.88 1.75 9.48
C CYS A 106 5.34 1.97 10.90
N ARG A 107 4.89 3.19 11.20
CA ARG A 107 4.38 3.55 12.51
C ARG A 107 3.15 2.70 12.88
N ARG A 108 2.21 2.56 11.95
CA ARG A 108 1.01 1.75 12.14
C ARG A 108 1.36 0.28 12.40
N MET A 109 2.25 -0.29 11.58
CA MET A 109 2.72 -1.66 11.76
C MET A 109 3.34 -1.84 13.15
N MET A 110 4.17 -0.91 13.64
CA MET A 110 4.73 -0.98 14.99
C MET A 110 3.65 -0.84 16.08
N GLU A 111 2.67 0.06 15.91
CA GLU A 111 1.55 0.25 16.84
C GLU A 111 0.64 -1.01 16.93
N ASP A 112 0.44 -1.72 15.82
CA ASP A 112 -0.29 -3.01 15.77
C ASP A 112 0.37 -4.08 16.67
N GLN A 113 1.66 -3.94 17.01
CA GLN A 113 2.38 -4.89 17.86
C GLN A 113 2.15 -4.63 19.34
N VAL A 114 1.91 -3.38 19.72
CA VAL A 114 1.67 -2.96 21.11
C VAL A 114 0.24 -3.26 21.55
N GLN A 115 -0.72 -3.25 20.61
CA GLN A 115 -2.12 -3.59 20.85
C GLN A 115 -2.44 -5.09 20.67
N ARG A 116 -1.48 -5.96 20.97
CA ARG A 116 -1.66 -7.42 20.91
C ARG A 116 -2.09 -8.00 22.25
#